data_AF-A0A2N5JP39-F1
#
_entry.id   AF-A0A2N5JP39-F1
#
_cell.length_a   1.000
_cell.length_b   1.000
_cell.length_c   1.000
_cell.angle_alpha   90.00
_cell.angle_beta   90.00
_cell.angle_gamma   90.00
#
_symmetry.space_group_name_H-M   'P 1'
#
loop_
_entity.id
_entity.type
_entity.pdbx_description
1 polymer ?
#
loop_
_entity_poly.entity_id
_entity_poly.type
_entity_poly.pdbx_seq_one_letter_code
_entity_poly.pdbx_strand_id
1 'polypeptide(L)'
;MVHYEGNQAWIALPGWKVVQDIEDGIIVLADTDSLFTYSGQKIPSSFPDRGEEILLLIDRAQRQWDRDGYFLVAEADSLYLRQVPPEPKVKLWGRLMLVLRQPRVLEDTIGKDPWILEE
;
A
#
# COMPACT_ATOMS: atom_id res chain seq x y z
N MET A 1 0.52 -22.23 -4.70
CA MET A 1 0.44 -22.31 -3.23
C MET A 1 1.68 -21.62 -2.68
N VAL A 2 1.57 -20.79 -1.65
CA VAL A 2 2.73 -20.10 -1.04
C VAL A 2 3.20 -20.91 0.17
N HIS A 3 4.49 -21.26 0.20
CA HIS A 3 5.13 -21.98 1.30
C HIS A 3 6.22 -21.08 1.90
N TYR A 4 6.28 -21.02 3.23
CA TYR A 4 7.27 -20.21 3.94
C TYR A 4 7.55 -20.78 5.34
N GLU A 5 8.77 -20.61 5.81
CA GLU A 5 9.22 -20.98 7.16
C GLU A 5 9.81 -19.75 7.86
N GLY A 6 9.43 -19.52 9.12
CA GLY A 6 9.85 -18.35 9.92
C GLY A 6 8.69 -17.45 10.34
N ASN A 7 9.00 -16.28 10.90
CA ASN A 7 8.00 -15.31 11.34
C ASN A 7 7.65 -14.35 10.19
N GLN A 8 6.38 -14.33 9.79
CA GLN A 8 5.89 -13.42 8.76
C GLN A 8 4.39 -13.11 8.96
N ALA A 9 3.88 -12.08 8.28
CA ALA A 9 2.45 -11.82 8.12
C ALA A 9 2.05 -11.72 6.63
N TRP A 10 1.03 -12.46 6.21
CA TRP A 10 0.52 -12.45 4.83
C TRP A 10 -0.83 -11.73 4.78
N ILE A 11 -1.12 -11.08 3.66
CA ILE A 11 -2.45 -10.58 3.31
C ILE A 11 -2.80 -11.02 1.90
N ALA A 12 -4.02 -11.50 1.71
CA ALA A 12 -4.57 -11.74 0.38
C ALA A 12 -5.17 -10.43 -0.14
N LEU A 13 -4.75 -10.01 -1.33
CA LEU A 13 -5.34 -8.88 -2.04
C LEU A 13 -6.24 -9.38 -3.18
N PRO A 14 -7.24 -8.58 -3.60
CA PRO A 14 -7.99 -8.86 -4.82
C PRO A 14 -7.05 -8.98 -6.03
N GLY A 15 -7.43 -9.83 -7.00
CA GLY A 15 -6.67 -10.07 -8.23
C GLY A 15 -6.73 -8.92 -9.24
N TRP A 16 -6.61 -7.67 -8.78
CA TRP A 16 -6.53 -6.50 -9.65
C TRP A 16 -5.27 -6.56 -10.50
N LYS A 17 -5.35 -6.01 -11.72
CA LYS A 17 -4.24 -6.02 -12.68
C LYS A 17 -2.94 -5.46 -12.07
N VAL A 18 -3.04 -4.36 -11.33
CA VAL A 18 -1.90 -3.76 -10.61
C VAL A 18 -1.25 -4.69 -9.58
N VAL A 19 -2.01 -5.60 -8.95
CA VAL A 19 -1.48 -6.59 -8.00
C VAL A 19 -0.83 -7.76 -8.74
N GLN A 20 -1.41 -8.16 -9.87
CA GLN A 20 -0.89 -9.24 -10.71
C GLN A 20 0.41 -8.87 -11.46
N ASP A 21 0.61 -7.58 -11.72
CA ASP A 21 1.78 -7.07 -12.45
C ASP A 21 3.00 -6.84 -11.54
N ILE A 22 2.86 -7.03 -10.23
CA ILE A 22 3.96 -6.87 -9.29
C ILE A 22 4.90 -8.06 -9.34
N GLU A 23 6.19 -7.77 -9.38
CA GLU A 23 7.23 -8.79 -9.39
C GLU A 23 7.69 -9.17 -7.97
N ASP A 24 7.98 -8.17 -7.11
CA ASP A 24 8.43 -8.39 -5.73
C ASP A 24 7.68 -7.50 -4.74
N GLY A 25 6.42 -7.88 -4.48
CA GLY A 25 5.48 -7.12 -3.68
C GLY A 25 5.69 -7.26 -2.17
N ILE A 26 5.70 -6.13 -1.48
CA ILE A 26 5.58 -6.06 -0.03
C ILE A 26 4.41 -5.16 0.38
N ILE A 27 3.91 -5.40 1.58
CA ILE A 27 2.84 -4.63 2.19
C ILE A 27 3.39 -3.90 3.40
N VAL A 28 3.08 -2.61 3.50
CA VAL A 28 3.37 -1.77 4.67
C VAL A 28 2.06 -1.25 5.22
N LEU A 29 1.83 -1.50 6.51
CA LEU A 29 0.75 -0.88 7.27
C LEU A 29 1.13 0.55 7.60
N ALA A 30 0.23 1.49 7.33
CA ALA A 30 0.42 2.91 7.61
C ALA A 30 -0.93 3.55 7.93
N ASP A 31 -0.91 4.85 8.18
CA ASP A 31 -2.11 5.67 8.28
C ASP A 31 -2.05 6.86 7.30
N THR A 32 -3.19 7.51 7.08
CA THR A 32 -3.29 8.66 6.16
C THR A 32 -2.41 9.84 6.56
N ASP A 33 -2.16 10.03 7.86
CA ASP A 33 -1.36 11.16 8.36
C ASP A 33 0.12 10.91 8.08
N SER A 34 0.61 9.71 8.40
CA SER A 34 1.95 9.23 8.07
C SER A 34 2.22 9.28 6.56
N LEU A 35 1.26 8.85 5.73
CA LEU A 35 1.38 8.98 4.27
C LEU A 35 1.55 10.45 3.87
N PHE A 36 0.71 11.35 4.39
CA PHE A 36 0.81 12.78 4.09
C PHE A 36 2.14 13.38 4.56
N THR A 37 2.59 13.07 5.77
CA THR A 37 3.83 13.59 6.35
C THR A 37 5.05 13.24 5.49
N TYR A 38 5.15 12.01 4.99
CA TYR A 38 6.35 11.56 4.28
C TYR A 38 6.28 11.77 2.76
N SER A 39 5.08 11.71 2.18
CA SER A 39 4.91 11.83 0.73
C SER A 39 4.41 13.20 0.27
N GLY A 40 3.80 14.00 1.17
CA GLY A 40 3.06 15.21 0.81
C GLY A 40 1.69 14.94 0.15
N GLN A 41 1.36 13.66 -0.11
CA GLN A 41 0.12 13.28 -0.77
C GLN A 41 -1.04 13.25 0.24
N LYS A 42 -2.03 14.11 0.02
CA LYS A 42 -3.32 14.00 0.71
C LYS A 42 -4.21 13.03 -0.05
N ILE A 43 -4.71 12.01 0.63
CA ILE A 43 -5.80 11.17 0.15
C ILE A 43 -7.07 11.51 0.92
N PRO A 44 -8.27 11.29 0.37
CA PRO A 44 -9.50 11.45 1.14
C PRO A 44 -9.37 10.69 2.46
N SER A 45 -9.82 11.21 3.60
CA SER A 45 -9.97 10.37 4.79
C SER A 45 -11.44 10.28 5.08
N SER A 46 -11.90 9.11 5.48
CA SER A 46 -13.26 8.96 5.95
C SER A 46 -13.40 9.33 7.44
N PHE A 47 -12.34 9.83 8.08
CA PHE A 47 -12.35 10.47 9.39
C PHE A 47 -11.75 11.89 9.29
N PRO A 48 -12.45 12.93 9.77
CA PRO A 48 -11.95 14.32 9.67
C PRO A 48 -10.83 14.62 10.67
N ASP A 49 -10.84 13.97 11.84
CA ASP A 49 -10.02 14.36 13.00
C ASP A 49 -8.95 13.33 13.39
N ARG A 50 -8.77 12.28 12.57
CA ARG A 50 -7.74 11.25 12.81
C ARG A 50 -7.29 10.56 11.53
N GLY A 51 -6.07 10.03 11.57
CA GLY A 51 -5.56 9.12 10.57
C GLY A 51 -6.45 7.88 10.38
N GLU A 52 -6.68 7.50 9.12
CA GLU A 52 -7.32 6.23 8.74
C GLU A 52 -6.24 5.19 8.43
N GLU A 53 -6.39 3.97 8.94
CA GLU A 53 -5.47 2.87 8.62
C GLU A 53 -5.54 2.51 7.13
N ILE A 54 -4.36 2.39 6.52
CA ILE A 54 -4.19 2.07 5.11
C ILE A 54 -3.11 1.01 4.92
N LEU A 55 -3.19 0.34 3.78
CA LEU A 55 -2.24 -0.64 3.30
C LEU A 55 -1.52 -0.06 2.08
N LEU A 56 -0.20 -0.03 2.14
CA LEU A 56 0.66 0.40 1.04
C LEU A 56 1.26 -0.83 0.39
N LEU A 57 0.96 -1.02 -0.90
CA LEU A 57 1.56 -2.07 -1.71
C LEU A 57 2.73 -1.48 -2.49
N ILE A 58 3.92 -2.04 -2.27
CA ILE A 58 5.17 -1.55 -2.81
C ILE A 58 5.84 -2.68 -3.58
N ASP A 59 6.24 -2.40 -4.82
CA ASP A 59 7.03 -3.33 -5.63
C ASP A 59 8.52 -3.02 -5.47
N ARG A 60 9.26 -3.93 -4.85
CA ARG A 60 10.70 -3.80 -4.61
C ARG A 60 11.55 -4.03 -5.86
N ALA A 61 11.00 -4.61 -6.92
CA ALA A 61 11.69 -4.75 -8.20
C ALA A 61 11.68 -3.42 -8.99
N GLN A 62 10.66 -2.59 -8.80
CA GLN A 62 10.52 -1.30 -9.48
C GLN A 62 11.35 -0.20 -8.80
N ARG A 63 12.63 -0.13 -9.18
CA ARG A 63 13.61 0.86 -8.67
C ARG A 63 14.02 1.90 -9.69
N GLN A 64 13.43 1.87 -10.88
CA GLN A 64 13.64 2.90 -11.91
C GLN A 64 12.86 4.16 -11.51
N TRP A 65 13.55 5.30 -11.54
CA TRP A 65 12.93 6.59 -11.25
C TRP A 65 11.81 6.90 -12.23
N ASP A 66 10.72 7.47 -11.71
CA ASP A 66 9.53 7.90 -12.44
C ASP A 66 9.04 9.20 -11.81
N ARG A 67 8.69 10.19 -12.63
CA ARG A 67 8.28 11.51 -12.17
C ARG A 67 7.04 11.45 -11.28
N ASP A 68 6.10 10.56 -11.58
CA ASP A 68 4.81 10.45 -10.90
C ASP A 68 4.84 9.31 -9.84
N GLY A 69 6.00 8.68 -9.65
CA GLY A 69 6.21 7.61 -8.69
C GLY A 69 6.55 8.11 -7.29
N TYR A 70 6.03 7.40 -6.29
CA TYR A 70 6.50 7.48 -4.92
C TYR A 70 7.39 6.28 -4.62
N PHE A 71 8.55 6.53 -4.00
CA PHE A 71 9.55 5.49 -3.79
C PHE A 71 9.93 5.37 -2.31
N LEU A 72 10.24 4.14 -1.90
CA LEU A 72 10.91 3.89 -0.64
C LEU A 72 12.38 4.34 -0.76
N VAL A 73 12.79 5.20 0.15
CA VAL A 73 14.18 5.63 0.33
C VAL A 73 14.59 5.35 1.78
N ALA A 74 15.85 5.02 1.98
CA ALA A 74 16.41 4.85 3.32
C ALA A 74 17.10 6.14 3.76
N GLU A 75 16.81 6.59 4.98
CA GLU A 75 17.56 7.65 5.66
C GLU A 75 17.85 7.22 7.09
N ALA A 76 19.14 7.23 7.45
CA ALA A 76 19.63 6.61 8.69
C ALA A 76 19.12 5.16 8.81
N ASP A 77 18.42 4.84 9.90
CA ASP A 77 17.91 3.49 10.20
C ASP A 77 16.42 3.33 9.84
N SER A 78 15.85 4.25 9.05
CA SER A 78 14.43 4.31 8.74
C SER A 78 14.15 4.32 7.23
N LEU A 79 13.01 3.76 6.85
CA LEU A 79 12.47 3.83 5.49
C LEU A 79 11.38 4.88 5.39
N TYR A 80 11.44 5.68 4.33
CA TYR A 80 10.49 6.75 4.07
C TYR A 80 9.93 6.64 2.65
N LEU A 81 8.63 6.87 2.52
CA LEU A 81 7.97 6.93 1.22
C LEU A 81 7.87 8.38 0.75
N ARG A 82 8.47 8.72 -0.39
CA ARG A 82 8.44 10.09 -0.93
C ARG A 82 8.54 10.14 -2.44
N GLN A 83 8.12 11.26 -3.02
CA GLN A 83 8.46 11.59 -4.39
C GLN A 83 9.92 12.06 -4.43
N VAL A 84 10.69 11.56 -5.40
CA VAL A 84 12.13 11.81 -5.47
C VAL A 84 12.41 12.70 -6.70
N PRO A 85 13.29 13.72 -6.60
CA PRO A 85 13.64 14.56 -7.75
C PRO A 85 14.32 13.75 -8.87
N PRO A 86 14.37 14.30 -10.11
CA PRO A 86 15.15 13.72 -11.20
C PRO A 86 16.61 13.50 -10.79
N GLU A 87 17.23 12.45 -11.33
CA GLU A 87 18.60 12.02 -10.99
C GLU A 87 18.78 11.76 -9.48
N PRO A 88 18.04 10.78 -8.93
CA PRO A 88 18.06 10.50 -7.50
C PRO A 88 19.48 10.13 -7.04
N LYS A 89 20.02 10.92 -6.11
CA LYS A 89 21.30 10.60 -5.43
C LYS A 89 21.15 9.56 -4.33
N VAL A 90 19.93 9.12 -4.08
CA VAL A 90 19.55 8.13 -3.07
C VAL A 90 19.12 6.84 -3.76
N LYS A 91 19.38 5.71 -3.10
CA LYS A 91 18.93 4.41 -3.59
C LYS A 91 17.41 4.29 -3.44
N LEU A 92 16.73 3.96 -4.54
CA LEU A 92 15.31 3.61 -4.54
C LEU A 92 15.18 2.13 -4.19
N TRP A 93 14.36 1.81 -3.19
CA TRP A 93 14.18 0.44 -2.69
C TRP A 93 12.92 -0.24 -3.23
N GLY A 94 12.00 0.54 -3.81
CA GLY A 94 10.79 0.07 -4.45
C GLY A 94 9.82 1.21 -4.71
N ARG A 95 8.83 0.98 -5.57
CA ARG A 95 7.80 1.96 -5.95
C ARG A 95 6.47 1.62 -5.29
N LEU A 96 5.77 2.63 -4.77
CA LEU A 96 4.38 2.49 -4.34
C LEU A 96 3.49 2.23 -5.56
N MET A 97 2.78 1.10 -5.54
CA MET A 97 1.91 0.66 -6.62
C MET A 97 0.44 0.94 -6.32
N LEU A 98 0.05 0.81 -5.06
CA LEU A 98 -1.36 0.88 -4.66
C LEU A 98 -1.49 1.28 -3.19
N VAL A 99 -2.48 2.12 -2.91
CA VAL A 99 -2.93 2.46 -1.55
C VAL A 99 -4.33 1.88 -1.37
N LEU A 100 -4.45 0.99 -0.41
CA LEU A 100 -5.68 0.30 -0.05
C LEU A 100 -6.19 0.83 1.29
N ARG A 101 -7.51 0.95 1.40
CA ARG A 101 -8.19 1.23 2.67
C ARG A 101 -8.93 -0.01 3.11
N GLN A 102 -9.14 -0.13 4.41
CA GLN A 102 -10.05 -1.15 4.92
C GLN A 102 -11.45 -0.91 4.34
N PRO A 103 -12.07 -1.93 3.71
CA PRO A 103 -13.44 -1.81 3.25
C PRO A 103 -14.35 -1.60 4.46
N ARG A 104 -15.25 -0.61 4.37
CA ARG A 104 -16.28 -0.41 5.37
C ARG A 104 -17.43 -1.34 5.09
N VAL A 105 -17.45 -2.46 5.79
CA VAL A 105 -18.55 -3.41 5.73
C VAL A 105 -19.58 -2.97 6.77
N LEU A 106 -20.75 -2.50 6.32
CA LEU A 106 -21.82 -2.02 7.21
C LEU A 106 -22.64 -3.16 7.81
N GLU A 107 -22.55 -4.35 7.23
CA GLU A 107 -23.32 -5.52 7.64
C GLU A 107 -22.41 -6.71 7.99
N ASP A 108 -22.54 -7.22 9.21
CA ASP A 108 -21.88 -8.45 9.65
C ASP A 108 -22.30 -9.70 8.85
N THR A 109 -23.33 -9.58 8.00
CA THR A 109 -23.92 -10.65 7.18
C THR A 109 -23.37 -10.73 5.77
N ILE A 110 -22.56 -9.76 5.32
CA ILE A 110 -21.94 -9.80 3.99
C ILE A 110 -21.07 -11.06 3.86
N GLY A 111 -21.42 -11.92 2.89
CA GLY A 111 -20.76 -13.20 2.63
C GLY A 111 -21.24 -14.38 3.48
N LYS A 112 -22.25 -14.22 4.36
CA LYS A 112 -22.80 -15.33 5.16
C LYS A 112 -23.93 -16.09 4.46
N ASP A 113 -24.70 -15.42 3.61
CA ASP A 113 -25.76 -16.06 2.82
C ASP A 113 -25.54 -15.76 1.33
N PRO A 114 -25.19 -16.77 0.51
CA PRO A 114 -25.00 -16.59 -0.92
C PRO A 114 -26.32 -16.41 -1.70
N TRP A 115 -27.49 -16.55 -1.04
CA TRP A 115 -28.81 -16.51 -1.67
C TRP A 115 -29.57 -15.20 -1.48
N ILE A 116 -28.90 -14.15 -1.00
CA ILE A 116 -29.48 -12.81 -0.97
C ILE A 116 -29.68 -12.33 -2.41
N LEU A 117 -30.94 -12.17 -2.82
CA LEU A 117 -31.31 -11.59 -4.10
C LEU A 117 -31.40 -10.07 -3.93
N GLU A 118 -30.81 -9.30 -4.85
CA GLU A 118 -31.12 -7.88 -4.97
C GLU A 118 -32.56 -7.75 -5.50
N GLU A 119 -33.46 -7.13 -4.73
CA GLU A 119 -34.83 -6.79 -5.17
C GLU A 119 -34.85 -5.59 -6.11
#